data_AF-A0A8I1NVA2-F1
#
_entry.id   AF-A0A8I1NVA2-F1
#
_cell.length_a   1.000
_cell.length_b   1.000
_cell.length_c   1.000
_cell.angle_alpha   90.00
_cell.angle_beta   90.00
_cell.angle_gamma   90.00
#
_symmetry.space_group_name_H-M   'P 1'
#
loop_
_entity.id
_entity.type
_entity.pdbx_description
1 polymer ?
#
loop_
_entity_poly.entity_id
_entity_poly.type
_entity_poly.pdbx_seq_one_letter_code
_entity_poly.pdbx_strand_id
1 'polypeptide(L)'
;MPRTIFSSRTFLIGAVVLAAVTGGIGSSSAFSQGLNASIGDVPVSKGAEAMRALPKNEQLARAFAAAFSSDKERVELDSGAIMVYRPGALAWTSVGAVLISEGTVNGAGPDDFGALAVHYLKPEGTAFKVTGAYPNGIEGSLMGGPPKWVVSTDFGDKPVVVTETFGSWQGVACTNTALYELGGGEPVSLGAFRSGYDNIGAEGQGPKAVSITGSIRNIVRGQSFEVHFDGTSHFKQFFARKGTKYVKDGGDGELPGC
;
A
#
# COMPACT_ATOMS: atom_id res chain seq x y z
N MET A 1 -23.96 -57.89 -18.70
CA MET A 1 -22.87 -56.97 -19.10
C MET A 1 -23.42 -55.91 -20.04
N PRO A 2 -23.53 -54.64 -19.62
CA PRO A 2 -23.56 -53.52 -20.55
C PRO A 2 -22.32 -52.62 -20.37
N ARG A 3 -21.79 -52.14 -21.50
CA ARG A 3 -20.62 -51.26 -21.61
C ARG A 3 -21.02 -49.81 -21.29
N THR A 4 -20.32 -49.20 -20.33
CA THR A 4 -20.42 -47.78 -20.00
C THR A 4 -19.54 -46.98 -20.97
N ILE A 5 -20.13 -45.98 -21.64
CA ILE A 5 -19.43 -45.01 -22.48
C ILE A 5 -18.90 -43.91 -21.56
N PHE A 6 -17.57 -43.75 -21.47
CA PHE A 6 -16.93 -42.60 -20.84
C PHE A 6 -16.96 -41.42 -21.80
N SER A 7 -17.75 -40.39 -21.48
CA SER A 7 -17.63 -39.06 -22.08
C SER A 7 -16.57 -38.28 -21.32
N SER A 8 -15.40 -38.12 -21.92
CA SER A 8 -14.34 -37.25 -21.42
C SER A 8 -14.75 -35.80 -21.66
N ARG A 9 -15.13 -35.08 -20.60
CA ARG A 9 -15.26 -33.62 -20.64
C ARG A 9 -13.91 -33.02 -20.30
N THR A 10 -13.22 -32.57 -21.34
CA THR A 10 -12.08 -31.67 -21.27
C THR A 10 -12.48 -30.41 -20.51
N PHE A 11 -11.97 -30.24 -19.28
CA PHE A 11 -12.05 -28.98 -18.55
C PHE A 11 -11.08 -28.00 -19.21
N LEU A 12 -11.63 -27.02 -19.93
CA LEU A 12 -10.90 -25.81 -20.28
C LEU A 12 -10.65 -25.03 -18.99
N ILE A 13 -9.41 -25.04 -18.52
CA ILE A 13 -8.91 -24.11 -17.50
C ILE A 13 -8.97 -22.72 -18.15
N GLY A 14 -9.98 -21.93 -17.79
CA GLY A 14 -10.06 -20.53 -18.17
C GLY A 14 -8.91 -19.78 -17.53
N ALA A 15 -7.93 -19.38 -18.35
CA ALA A 15 -6.86 -18.50 -17.94
C ALA A 15 -7.48 -17.14 -17.55
N VAL A 16 -7.54 -16.85 -16.25
CA VAL A 16 -7.73 -15.49 -15.77
C VAL A 16 -6.46 -14.73 -16.14
N VAL A 17 -6.57 -13.87 -17.14
CA VAL A 17 -5.51 -12.94 -17.52
C VAL A 17 -5.38 -11.93 -16.38
N LEU A 18 -4.49 -12.22 -15.42
CA LEU A 18 -3.99 -11.20 -14.50
C LEU A 18 -3.15 -10.24 -15.35
N ALA A 19 -3.74 -9.10 -15.70
CA ALA A 19 -2.98 -8.00 -16.26
C ALA A 19 -1.99 -7.53 -15.16
N ALA A 20 -0.72 -7.90 -15.33
CA ALA A 20 0.37 -7.32 -14.58
C ALA A 20 0.42 -5.82 -14.90
N VAL A 21 -0.04 -4.99 -13.98
CA VAL A 21 0.10 -3.54 -14.10
C VAL A 21 1.54 -3.21 -13.76
N THR A 22 2.38 -3.12 -14.79
CA THR A 22 3.73 -2.58 -14.69
C THR A 22 3.68 -1.13 -14.26
N GLY A 23 4.61 -0.74 -13.38
CA GLY A 23 4.50 0.44 -12.54
C GLY A 23 4.45 1.80 -13.24
N GLY A 24 4.14 2.82 -12.44
CA GLY A 24 4.13 4.22 -12.83
C GLY A 24 2.89 4.97 -12.37
N ILE A 25 3.07 5.81 -11.34
CA ILE A 25 2.27 6.99 -11.00
C ILE A 25 0.76 6.89 -11.30
N GLY A 26 -0.02 6.55 -10.27
CA GLY A 26 -1.40 7.02 -10.15
C GLY A 26 -2.42 6.38 -11.08
N SER A 27 -2.59 5.06 -11.03
CA SER A 27 -3.94 4.52 -11.16
C SER A 27 -4.65 4.81 -9.85
N SER A 28 -5.49 5.85 -9.81
CA SER A 28 -6.28 6.23 -8.64
C SER A 28 -7.26 5.11 -8.31
N SER A 29 -6.81 4.16 -7.52
CA SER A 29 -7.63 3.19 -6.82
C SER A 29 -8.69 3.92 -6.00
N ALA A 30 -9.89 3.34 -5.89
CA ALA A 30 -10.97 3.91 -5.09
C ALA A 30 -10.52 4.29 -3.66
N PHE A 31 -9.59 3.52 -3.05
CA PHE A 31 -9.08 3.82 -1.71
C PHE A 31 -8.33 5.15 -1.60
N SER A 32 -7.65 5.57 -2.68
CA SER A 32 -6.86 6.81 -2.70
C SER A 32 -7.68 8.05 -3.07
N GLN A 33 -8.94 7.87 -3.45
CA GLN A 33 -9.79 8.98 -3.85
C GLN A 33 -10.10 9.87 -2.64
N GLY A 34 -9.70 11.15 -2.71
CA GLY A 34 -9.84 12.10 -1.60
C GLY A 34 -8.54 12.34 -0.83
N LEU A 35 -7.47 11.58 -1.12
CA LEU A 35 -6.13 11.87 -0.62
C LEU A 35 -5.42 12.84 -1.56
N ASN A 36 -4.83 13.89 -1.00
CA ASN A 36 -3.81 14.65 -1.71
C ASN A 36 -2.53 13.83 -1.70
N ALA A 37 -2.20 13.23 -2.84
CA ALA A 37 -0.89 12.64 -3.09
C ALA A 37 0.17 13.76 -3.21
N SER A 38 0.43 14.48 -2.11
CA SER A 38 1.42 15.56 -2.11
C SER A 38 2.80 14.97 -1.81
N ILE A 39 3.48 14.54 -2.87
CA ILE A 39 4.93 14.36 -2.86
C ILE A 39 5.53 15.76 -3.11
N GLY A 40 5.50 16.64 -2.09
CA GLY A 40 6.25 17.91 -2.18
C GLY A 40 5.82 19.14 -1.39
N ASP A 41 4.61 19.19 -0.82
CA ASP A 41 4.06 20.47 -0.29
C ASP A 41 4.28 20.70 1.22
N VAL A 42 5.07 19.84 1.87
CA VAL A 42 5.46 20.02 3.28
C VAL A 42 6.59 21.07 3.37
N PRO A 43 6.57 21.97 4.38
CA PRO A 43 7.67 22.90 4.64
C PRO A 43 9.01 22.18 4.74
N VAL A 44 10.01 22.72 4.06
CA VAL A 44 11.28 22.03 3.81
C VAL A 44 12.30 22.32 4.90
N SER A 45 13.10 21.31 5.26
CA SER A 45 14.30 21.49 6.07
C SER A 45 15.30 22.46 5.41
N LYS A 46 15.89 23.35 6.21
CA LYS A 46 17.05 24.17 5.83
C LYS A 46 18.20 23.28 5.31
N GLY A 47 18.80 23.62 4.18
CA GLY A 47 19.89 22.84 3.55
C GLY A 47 19.45 21.89 2.44
N ALA A 48 18.15 21.83 2.13
CA ALA A 48 17.60 21.02 1.05
C ALA A 48 17.54 21.75 -0.30
N GLU A 49 17.91 23.04 -0.35
CA GLU A 49 17.66 23.93 -1.49
C GLU A 49 18.33 23.41 -2.77
N ALA A 50 19.61 23.01 -2.68
CA ALA A 50 20.36 22.50 -3.82
C ALA A 50 19.78 21.17 -4.36
N MET A 51 19.37 20.26 -3.48
CA MET A 51 18.72 19.00 -3.87
C MET A 51 17.34 19.26 -4.49
N ARG A 52 16.54 20.16 -3.91
CA ARG A 52 15.18 20.46 -4.41
C ARG A 52 15.16 21.21 -5.74
N ALA A 53 16.26 21.88 -6.09
CA ALA A 53 16.42 22.50 -7.40
C ALA A 53 16.58 21.48 -8.54
N LEU A 54 16.95 20.23 -8.22
CA LEU A 54 17.05 19.16 -9.22
C LEU A 54 15.67 18.68 -9.68
N PRO A 55 15.55 18.09 -10.88
CA PRO A 55 14.34 17.39 -11.31
C PRO A 55 13.89 16.31 -10.32
N LYS A 56 12.58 16.13 -10.12
CA LYS A 56 12.02 15.17 -9.13
C LYS A 56 12.53 13.73 -9.32
N ASN A 57 12.65 13.28 -10.56
CA ASN A 57 13.21 11.97 -10.91
C ASN A 57 14.69 11.85 -10.53
N GLU A 58 15.47 12.92 -10.68
CA GLU A 58 16.87 12.95 -10.27
C GLU A 58 17.02 12.92 -8.74
N GLN A 59 16.16 13.66 -8.02
CA GLN A 59 16.09 13.57 -6.55
C GLN A 59 15.80 12.14 -6.10
N LEU A 60 14.80 11.48 -6.70
CA LEU A 60 14.44 10.10 -6.38
C LEU A 60 15.57 9.12 -6.68
N ALA A 61 16.24 9.25 -7.84
CA ALA A 61 17.36 8.39 -8.21
C ALA A 61 18.54 8.53 -7.22
N ARG A 62 18.87 9.77 -6.83
CA ARG A 62 19.94 10.05 -5.85
C ARG A 62 19.57 9.54 -4.45
N ALA A 63 18.31 9.67 -4.05
CA ALA A 63 17.81 9.13 -2.79
C ALA A 63 17.92 7.60 -2.76
N PHE A 64 17.51 6.94 -3.85
CA PHE A 64 17.59 5.50 -3.97
C PHE A 64 19.05 5.00 -3.95
N ALA A 65 19.94 5.63 -4.72
CA ALA A 65 21.36 5.28 -4.73
C ALA A 65 22.05 5.49 -3.37
N ALA A 66 21.60 6.48 -2.57
CA ALA A 66 22.11 6.66 -1.22
C ALA A 66 21.64 5.57 -0.25
N ALA A 67 20.40 5.10 -0.40
CA ALA A 67 19.81 4.05 0.44
C ALA A 67 20.29 2.64 0.07
N PHE A 68 20.40 2.37 -1.23
CA PHE A 68 20.74 1.07 -1.80
C PHE A 68 21.99 1.23 -2.67
N SER A 69 23.16 0.85 -2.14
CA SER A 69 24.31 0.54 -2.99
C SER A 69 23.98 -0.68 -3.86
N SER A 70 24.70 -0.91 -4.98
CA SER A 70 24.42 -2.00 -5.95
C SER A 70 24.12 -3.37 -5.32
N ASP A 71 24.75 -3.65 -4.17
CA ASP A 71 24.68 -4.95 -3.51
C ASP A 71 23.55 -5.03 -2.45
N LYS A 72 22.88 -3.92 -2.16
CA LYS A 72 21.81 -3.80 -1.16
C LYS A 72 20.41 -3.73 -1.76
N GLU A 73 20.31 -3.51 -3.07
CA GLU A 73 19.03 -3.61 -3.80
C GLU A 73 18.43 -5.03 -3.71
N ARG A 74 19.25 -6.02 -3.37
CA ARG A 74 18.88 -7.43 -3.22
C ARG A 74 19.12 -7.84 -1.77
N VAL A 75 18.07 -8.25 -1.07
CA VAL A 75 18.14 -8.75 0.31
C VAL A 75 17.74 -10.21 0.29
N GLU A 76 18.61 -11.08 0.79
CA GLU A 76 18.27 -12.48 1.04
C GLU A 76 17.42 -12.56 2.30
N LEU A 77 16.27 -13.20 2.19
CA LEU A 77 15.37 -13.46 3.30
C LEU A 77 15.79 -14.74 4.02
N ASP A 78 15.32 -14.94 5.25
CA ASP A 78 15.59 -16.17 6.01
C ASP A 78 15.11 -17.46 5.29
N SER A 79 14.14 -17.32 4.38
CA SER A 79 13.67 -18.40 3.50
C SER A 79 14.64 -18.77 2.36
N GLY A 80 15.72 -18.01 2.17
CA GLY A 80 16.63 -18.09 1.02
C GLY A 80 16.10 -17.41 -0.24
N ALA A 81 14.89 -16.82 -0.19
CA ALA A 81 14.35 -16.04 -1.29
C ALA A 81 15.03 -14.66 -1.38
N ILE A 82 15.02 -14.04 -2.56
CA ILE A 82 15.67 -12.74 -2.78
C ILE A 82 14.61 -11.67 -2.96
N MET A 83 14.54 -10.73 -2.02
CA MET A 83 13.77 -9.50 -2.15
C MET A 83 14.55 -8.47 -2.97
N VAL A 84 13.92 -7.89 -3.98
CA VAL A 84 14.48 -6.84 -4.83
C VAL A 84 13.73 -5.54 -4.63
N TYR A 85 14.45 -4.48 -4.31
CA TYR A 85 13.88 -3.15 -4.11
C TYR A 85 13.92 -2.28 -5.37
N ARG A 86 12.85 -1.53 -5.60
CA ARG A 86 12.75 -0.50 -6.65
C ARG A 86 12.33 0.85 -6.04
N PRO A 87 12.77 1.98 -6.61
CA PRO A 87 12.37 3.30 -6.11
C PRO A 87 10.88 3.52 -6.31
N GLY A 88 10.16 3.89 -5.23
CA GLY A 88 8.74 4.21 -5.26
C GLY A 88 8.48 5.71 -5.26
N ALA A 89 8.70 6.37 -4.11
CA ALA A 89 8.44 7.79 -3.93
C ALA A 89 9.41 8.45 -2.95
N LEU A 90 9.53 9.78 -3.04
CA LEU A 90 10.35 10.59 -2.15
C LEU A 90 9.50 11.68 -1.48
N ALA A 91 9.05 11.44 -0.25
CA ALA A 91 8.27 12.39 0.52
C ALA A 91 9.19 13.38 1.26
N TRP A 92 8.93 14.68 1.16
CA TRP A 92 9.67 15.69 1.92
C TRP A 92 9.01 15.98 3.26
N THR A 93 9.83 16.26 4.28
CA THR A 93 9.42 16.63 5.63
C THR A 93 10.22 17.85 6.11
N SER A 94 9.83 18.41 7.25
CA SER A 94 10.55 19.52 7.89
C SER A 94 11.97 19.17 8.36
N VAL A 95 12.30 17.87 8.44
CA VAL A 95 13.59 17.38 8.96
C VAL A 95 14.46 16.67 7.92
N GLY A 96 13.94 16.44 6.71
CA GLY A 96 14.63 15.74 5.63
C GLY A 96 13.67 15.10 4.62
N ALA A 97 14.17 14.16 3.83
CA ALA A 97 13.38 13.38 2.88
C ALA A 97 13.16 11.95 3.39
N VAL A 98 12.07 11.33 2.96
CA VAL A 98 11.74 9.93 3.21
C VAL A 98 11.58 9.23 1.88
N LEU A 99 12.48 8.29 1.59
CA LEU A 99 12.38 7.40 0.45
C LEU A 99 11.51 6.20 0.83
N ILE A 100 10.50 5.94 0.01
CA ILE A 100 9.72 4.71 0.02
C ILE A 100 10.12 3.90 -1.20
N SER A 101 10.53 2.65 -0.99
CA SER A 101 10.93 1.71 -2.04
C SER A 101 10.09 0.45 -1.96
N GLU A 102 9.70 -0.09 -3.11
CA GLU A 102 8.89 -1.30 -3.23
C GLU A 102 9.80 -2.53 -3.25
N GLY A 103 9.58 -3.46 -2.33
CA GLY A 103 10.29 -4.73 -2.24
C GLY A 103 9.44 -5.87 -2.80
N THR A 104 9.98 -6.56 -3.81
CA THR A 104 9.36 -7.76 -4.41
C THR A 104 10.23 -8.99 -4.19
N VAL A 105 9.66 -10.09 -3.72
CA VAL A 105 10.36 -11.37 -3.56
C VAL A 105 10.38 -12.14 -4.88
N ASN A 106 11.56 -12.34 -5.45
CA ASN A 106 11.72 -13.15 -6.65
C ASN A 106 11.58 -14.63 -6.32
N GLY A 107 10.76 -15.34 -7.10
CA GLY A 107 10.48 -16.76 -6.86
C GLY A 107 9.60 -17.00 -5.64
N ALA A 108 8.80 -16.00 -5.24
CA ALA A 108 7.88 -16.08 -4.11
C ALA A 108 6.93 -17.27 -4.20
N GLY A 109 6.80 -17.99 -3.09
CA GLY A 109 5.72 -18.93 -2.85
C GLY A 109 4.41 -18.22 -2.48
N PRO A 110 3.31 -18.97 -2.33
CA PRO A 110 1.99 -18.45 -1.95
C PRO A 110 1.97 -17.59 -0.70
N ASP A 111 2.80 -17.94 0.29
CA ASP A 111 2.81 -17.33 1.62
C ASP A 111 3.93 -16.30 1.81
N ASP A 112 4.73 -16.01 0.77
CA ASP A 112 5.76 -14.98 0.85
C ASP A 112 5.13 -13.58 0.75
N PHE A 113 5.66 -12.64 1.53
CA PHE A 113 5.23 -11.24 1.54
C PHE A 113 6.29 -10.35 0.90
N GLY A 114 5.86 -9.41 0.07
CA GLY A 114 6.71 -8.28 -0.31
C GLY A 114 6.84 -7.27 0.84
N ALA A 115 7.34 -6.07 0.55
CA ALA A 115 7.45 -5.01 1.55
C ALA A 115 7.46 -3.61 0.92
N LEU A 116 7.28 -2.60 1.75
CA LEU A 116 7.80 -1.26 1.49
C LEU A 116 8.96 -0.98 2.44
N ALA A 117 10.12 -0.67 1.86
CA ALA A 117 11.25 -0.13 2.61
C ALA A 117 11.08 1.37 2.82
N VAL A 118 11.41 1.83 4.02
CA VAL A 118 11.39 3.25 4.39
C VAL A 118 12.80 3.69 4.80
N HIS A 119 13.33 4.69 4.11
CA HIS A 119 14.63 5.29 4.43
C HIS A 119 14.47 6.78 4.71
N TYR A 120 15.00 7.22 5.84
CA TYR A 120 15.07 8.63 6.19
C TYR A 120 16.41 9.20 5.74
N LEU A 121 16.36 10.33 5.05
CA LEU A 121 17.48 10.93 4.34
C LEU A 121 17.62 12.39 4.74
N LYS A 122 18.86 12.85 4.94
CA LYS A 122 19.20 14.27 5.03
C LYS A 122 19.91 14.72 3.77
N PRO A 123 19.50 15.83 3.14
CA PRO A 123 20.22 16.39 2.01
C PRO A 123 21.54 17.02 2.49
N GLU A 124 22.60 16.77 1.73
CA GLU A 124 23.92 17.39 1.89
C GLU A 124 24.35 17.91 0.50
N GLY A 125 23.98 19.15 0.19
CA GLY A 125 24.11 19.71 -1.16
C GLY A 125 23.23 18.96 -2.16
N THR A 126 23.85 18.29 -3.15
CA THR A 126 23.19 17.46 -4.16
C THR A 126 23.33 15.96 -3.89
N ALA A 127 23.68 15.59 -2.66
CA ALA A 127 23.73 14.21 -2.19
C ALA A 127 22.73 13.99 -1.05
N PHE A 128 22.45 12.73 -0.75
CA PHE A 128 21.69 12.31 0.42
C PHE A 128 22.56 11.50 1.36
N LYS A 129 22.37 11.71 2.66
CA LYS A 129 22.89 10.86 3.72
C LYS A 129 21.74 10.12 4.38
N VAL A 130 21.86 8.79 4.49
CA VAL A 130 20.88 7.96 5.20
C VAL A 130 21.02 8.18 6.71
N THR A 131 19.90 8.49 7.36
CA THR A 131 19.81 8.70 8.82
C THR A 131 18.94 7.67 9.52
N GLY A 132 18.19 6.86 8.79
CA GLY A 132 17.41 5.74 9.29
C GLY A 132 17.00 4.82 8.15
N ALA A 133 16.98 3.51 8.40
CA ALA A 133 16.68 2.50 7.39
C ALA A 133 15.79 1.40 7.98
N TYR A 134 14.65 1.17 7.33
CA TYR A 134 13.65 0.18 7.71
C TYR A 134 13.30 -0.63 6.45
N PRO A 135 14.13 -1.61 6.06
CA PRO A 135 13.95 -2.36 4.81
C PRO A 135 12.60 -3.12 4.80
N ASN A 136 12.20 -3.71 5.92
CA ASN A 136 10.87 -4.32 6.09
C ASN A 136 9.91 -3.40 6.84
N GLY A 137 9.93 -2.10 6.53
CA GLY A 137 9.23 -1.08 7.32
C GLY A 137 7.70 -1.19 7.27
N ILE A 138 7.15 -1.68 6.15
CA ILE A 138 5.73 -2.00 6.00
C ILE A 138 5.61 -3.32 5.26
N GLU A 139 4.88 -4.27 5.83
CA GLU A 139 4.60 -5.56 5.21
C GLU A 139 3.80 -5.40 3.90
N GLY A 140 4.14 -6.20 2.90
CA GLY A 140 3.50 -6.17 1.60
C GLY A 140 2.33 -7.13 1.45
N SER A 141 2.09 -7.53 0.21
CA SER A 141 1.06 -8.50 -0.16
C SER A 141 1.65 -9.89 -0.30
N LEU A 142 0.77 -10.89 -0.23
CA LEU A 142 1.06 -12.28 -0.57
C LEU A 142 1.66 -12.41 -1.97
N MET A 143 2.26 -13.57 -2.26
CA MET A 143 2.98 -13.84 -3.51
C MET A 143 4.16 -12.88 -3.74
N GLY A 144 4.73 -12.35 -2.64
CA GLY A 144 5.97 -11.59 -2.66
C GLY A 144 5.86 -10.17 -3.20
N GLY A 145 4.67 -9.64 -3.46
CA GLY A 145 4.48 -8.29 -4.02
C GLY A 145 4.44 -7.19 -2.96
N PRO A 146 4.84 -5.95 -3.28
CA PRO A 146 4.54 -4.80 -2.43
C PRO A 146 3.00 -4.63 -2.29
N PRO A 147 2.51 -3.98 -1.23
CA PRO A 147 1.10 -3.63 -1.16
C PRO A 147 0.80 -2.55 -2.21
N LYS A 148 -0.48 -2.33 -2.56
CA LYS A 148 -0.81 -1.06 -3.23
C LYS A 148 -0.66 0.05 -2.20
N TRP A 149 -0.19 1.23 -2.61
CA TRP A 149 0.07 2.30 -1.65
C TRP A 149 0.05 3.69 -2.25
N VAL A 150 -0.07 4.68 -1.38
CA VAL A 150 0.07 6.11 -1.69
C VAL A 150 0.60 6.85 -0.45
N VAL A 151 1.24 7.99 -0.64
CA VAL A 151 1.61 8.90 0.45
C VAL A 151 0.60 10.04 0.51
N SER A 152 0.05 10.30 1.69
CA SER A 152 -0.80 11.45 1.97
C SER A 152 -0.19 12.32 3.07
N THR A 153 -0.38 13.62 2.95
CA THR A 153 -0.02 14.61 3.98
C THR A 153 -1.25 15.15 4.71
N ASP A 154 -2.44 14.61 4.46
CA ASP A 154 -3.71 15.17 4.95
C ASP A 154 -4.00 14.79 6.41
N PHE A 155 -3.50 13.64 6.86
CA PHE A 155 -3.84 13.07 8.18
C PHE A 155 -3.20 13.78 9.37
N GLY A 156 -2.09 14.49 9.18
CA GLY A 156 -1.31 15.08 10.26
C GLY A 156 -0.01 15.71 9.78
N ASP A 157 0.84 16.12 10.73
CA ASP A 157 2.07 16.87 10.45
C ASP A 157 3.18 16.08 9.78
N LYS A 158 3.09 14.76 9.86
CA LYS A 158 4.00 13.84 9.18
C LYS A 158 3.28 13.17 8.01
N PRO A 159 4.00 12.86 6.92
CA PRO A 159 3.45 12.06 5.85
C PRO A 159 2.97 10.70 6.36
N VAL A 160 1.90 10.20 5.77
CA VAL A 160 1.31 8.89 6.05
C VAL A 160 1.34 8.05 4.78
N VAL A 161 1.91 6.86 4.86
CA VAL A 161 1.73 5.83 3.83
C VAL A 161 0.40 5.14 4.08
N VAL A 162 -0.49 5.22 3.12
CA VAL A 162 -1.74 4.46 3.11
C VAL A 162 -1.53 3.26 2.22
N THR A 163 -1.64 2.06 2.78
CA THR A 163 -1.51 0.80 2.04
C THR A 163 -2.85 0.12 1.87
N GLU A 164 -2.96 -0.66 0.81
CA GLU A 164 -4.06 -1.58 0.55
C GLU A 164 -3.49 -2.97 0.28
N THR A 165 -3.96 -3.95 1.06
CA THR A 165 -3.71 -5.38 0.83
C THR A 165 -5.05 -6.08 0.59
N PHE A 166 -5.00 -7.21 -0.11
CA PHE A 166 -6.18 -8.03 -0.34
C PHE A 166 -5.91 -9.49 0.03
N GLY A 167 -6.94 -10.19 0.45
CA GLY A 167 -6.94 -11.63 0.63
C GLY A 167 -8.21 -12.22 0.06
N SER A 168 -8.14 -13.44 -0.47
CA SER A 168 -9.31 -14.15 -0.97
C SER A 168 -9.44 -15.53 -0.35
N TRP A 169 -10.62 -15.87 0.14
CA TRP A 169 -10.93 -17.19 0.69
C TRP A 169 -12.28 -17.68 0.16
N GLN A 170 -12.31 -18.89 -0.42
CA GLN A 170 -13.53 -19.53 -0.94
C GLN A 170 -14.35 -18.65 -1.91
N GLY A 171 -13.67 -17.86 -2.75
CA GLY A 171 -14.34 -16.96 -3.71
C GLY A 171 -14.81 -15.62 -3.14
N VAL A 172 -14.53 -15.34 -1.86
CA VAL A 172 -14.75 -14.03 -1.24
C VAL A 172 -13.41 -13.30 -1.15
N ALA A 173 -13.30 -12.13 -1.75
CA ALA A 173 -12.17 -11.23 -1.65
C ALA A 173 -12.46 -10.10 -0.66
N CYS A 174 -11.50 -9.84 0.21
CA CYS A 174 -11.57 -8.77 1.19
C CYS A 174 -10.33 -7.89 1.10
N THR A 175 -10.55 -6.60 1.25
CA THR A 175 -9.50 -5.59 1.12
C THR A 175 -9.33 -4.90 2.46
N ASN A 176 -8.08 -4.73 2.88
CA ASN A 176 -7.71 -4.04 4.11
C ASN A 176 -6.87 -2.81 3.77
N THR A 177 -7.18 -1.69 4.41
CA THR A 177 -6.40 -0.47 4.34
C THR A 177 -5.71 -0.21 5.67
N ALA A 178 -4.42 0.12 5.62
CA ALA A 178 -3.63 0.47 6.79
C ALA A 178 -2.90 1.80 6.60
N LEU A 179 -2.69 2.51 7.70
CA LEU A 179 -2.10 3.84 7.72
C LEU A 179 -0.81 3.81 8.56
N TYR A 180 0.30 4.31 8.00
CA TYR A 180 1.60 4.33 8.66
C TYR A 180 2.21 5.73 8.64
N GLU A 181 2.44 6.31 9.80
CA GLU A 181 3.08 7.62 9.96
C GLU A 181 4.60 7.53 9.77
N LEU A 182 5.16 8.43 8.96
CA LEU A 182 6.59 8.52 8.67
C LEU A 182 7.25 9.59 9.55
N GLY A 183 7.59 9.21 10.79
CA GLY A 183 8.01 10.13 11.85
C GLY A 183 9.51 10.27 12.14
N GLY A 184 10.40 9.73 11.28
CA GLY A 184 11.85 9.74 11.50
C GLY A 184 12.41 8.50 12.20
N GLY A 185 11.52 7.66 12.73
CA GLY A 185 11.81 6.31 13.23
C GLY A 185 11.07 5.25 12.42
N GLU A 186 10.89 4.05 12.98
CA GLU A 186 10.13 2.99 12.32
C GLU A 186 8.72 3.48 11.94
N PRO A 187 8.17 3.11 10.76
CA PRO A 187 6.80 3.49 10.39
C PRO A 187 5.79 3.12 11.48
N VAL A 188 5.06 4.12 11.99
CA VAL A 188 4.15 3.91 13.11
C VAL A 188 2.75 3.62 12.59
N SER A 189 2.21 2.44 12.89
CA SER A 189 0.82 2.11 12.54
C SER A 189 -0.16 3.05 13.25
N LEU A 190 -0.88 3.84 12.45
CA LEU A 190 -1.97 4.70 12.90
C LEU A 190 -3.30 3.96 12.95
N GLY A 191 -3.37 2.73 12.46
CA GLY A 191 -4.61 1.95 12.41
C GLY A 191 -4.81 1.26 11.08
N ALA A 192 -5.73 0.31 11.08
CA ALA A 192 -6.15 -0.42 9.90
C ALA A 192 -7.65 -0.68 9.95
N PHE A 193 -8.27 -0.81 8.79
CA PHE A 193 -9.69 -1.13 8.66
C PHE A 193 -9.94 -1.89 7.36
N ARG A 194 -11.04 -2.63 7.33
CA ARG A 194 -11.50 -3.30 6.12
C ARG A 194 -12.11 -2.27 5.18
N SER A 195 -11.59 -2.19 3.97
CA SER A 195 -11.94 -1.20 2.96
C SER A 195 -12.61 -1.80 1.73
N GLY A 196 -12.77 -3.11 1.64
CA GLY A 196 -13.49 -3.72 0.53
C GLY A 196 -14.00 -5.12 0.82
N TYR A 197 -15.02 -5.50 0.07
CA TYR A 197 -15.62 -6.83 0.06
C TYR A 197 -16.14 -7.12 -1.34
N ASP A 198 -15.79 -8.29 -1.87
CA ASP A 198 -16.28 -8.77 -3.16
C ASP A 198 -16.53 -10.28 -3.09
N ASN A 199 -17.74 -10.72 -3.43
CA ASN A 199 -18.05 -12.15 -3.59
C ASN A 199 -18.58 -12.46 -5.01
N ILE A 200 -18.31 -11.57 -5.98
CA ILE A 200 -18.69 -11.79 -7.37
C ILE A 200 -17.85 -12.95 -7.90
N GLY A 201 -18.49 -14.11 -8.02
CA GLY A 201 -17.84 -15.34 -8.49
C GLY A 201 -17.72 -16.44 -7.43
N ALA A 202 -18.18 -16.22 -6.19
CA ALA A 202 -18.40 -17.31 -5.26
C ALA A 202 -19.57 -18.20 -5.78
N GLU A 203 -19.28 -19.44 -6.17
CA GLU A 203 -20.29 -20.37 -6.69
C GLU A 203 -21.23 -20.91 -5.59
N GLY A 204 -22.52 -21.03 -5.90
CA GLY A 204 -23.55 -21.65 -5.04
C GLY A 204 -24.81 -20.81 -4.88
N GLN A 205 -25.88 -21.38 -4.29
CA GLN A 205 -27.06 -20.62 -3.82
C GLN A 205 -26.73 -19.78 -2.57
N GLY A 206 -25.61 -19.05 -2.62
CA GLY A 206 -25.12 -18.20 -1.56
C GLY A 206 -25.85 -16.85 -1.49
N PRO A 207 -25.43 -15.96 -0.57
CA PRO A 207 -25.95 -14.60 -0.50
C PRO A 207 -25.79 -13.89 -1.86
N LYS A 208 -26.67 -12.92 -2.12
CA LYS A 208 -26.66 -12.07 -3.32
C LYS A 208 -25.24 -11.58 -3.60
N ALA A 209 -24.86 -11.49 -4.88
CA ALA A 209 -23.59 -10.92 -5.29
C ALA A 209 -23.45 -9.48 -4.75
N VAL A 210 -22.33 -9.22 -4.09
CA VAL A 210 -21.97 -8.00 -3.38
C VAL A 210 -20.54 -7.64 -3.80
N SER A 211 -20.37 -6.40 -4.21
CA SER A 211 -19.08 -5.76 -4.43
C SER A 211 -19.17 -4.37 -3.82
N ILE A 212 -18.28 -4.07 -2.89
CA ILE A 212 -18.24 -2.82 -2.13
C ILE A 212 -16.79 -2.39 -1.99
N THR A 213 -16.51 -1.12 -2.23
CA THR A 213 -15.18 -0.53 -2.06
C THR A 213 -15.27 0.78 -1.28
N GLY A 214 -14.34 0.97 -0.35
CA GLY A 214 -14.22 2.15 0.49
C GLY A 214 -13.22 3.16 -0.05
N SER A 215 -13.53 4.45 0.12
CA SER A 215 -12.65 5.58 -0.17
C SER A 215 -12.52 6.48 1.05
N ILE A 216 -11.30 6.97 1.34
CA ILE A 216 -11.06 7.88 2.47
C ILE A 216 -11.44 9.30 2.07
N ARG A 217 -12.37 9.92 2.80
CA ARG A 217 -12.91 11.26 2.53
C ARG A 217 -12.94 12.12 3.79
N ASN A 218 -13.17 13.42 3.61
CA ASN A 218 -13.46 14.37 4.69
C ASN A 218 -12.46 14.29 5.85
N ILE A 219 -11.17 14.28 5.53
CA ILE A 219 -10.11 14.20 6.53
C ILE A 219 -10.06 15.50 7.33
N VAL A 220 -10.23 15.40 8.65
CA VAL A 220 -9.95 16.45 9.61
C VAL A 220 -8.59 16.16 10.23
N ARG A 221 -7.58 16.92 9.79
CA ARG A 221 -6.16 16.74 10.13
C ARG A 221 -5.97 16.52 11.64
N GLY A 222 -5.31 15.41 12.00
CA GLY A 222 -4.99 15.03 13.38
C GLY A 222 -6.19 14.58 14.23
N GLN A 223 -7.40 14.53 13.67
CA GLN A 223 -8.64 14.31 14.43
C GLN A 223 -9.47 13.15 13.90
N SER A 224 -9.84 13.15 12.63
CA SER A 224 -10.77 12.16 12.09
C SER A 224 -10.76 12.06 10.58
N PHE A 225 -11.41 11.04 10.05
CA PHE A 225 -11.77 10.92 8.63
C PHE A 225 -13.01 10.05 8.47
N GLU A 226 -13.57 10.08 7.27
CA GLU A 226 -14.68 9.22 6.87
C GLU A 226 -14.18 8.20 5.85
N VAL A 227 -14.75 7.00 5.88
CA VAL A 227 -14.64 6.03 4.79
C VAL A 227 -16.00 5.91 4.14
N HIS A 228 -16.08 6.28 2.86
CA HIS A 228 -17.29 6.22 2.06
C HIS A 228 -17.25 4.92 1.26
N PHE A 229 -18.19 4.04 1.51
CA PHE A 229 -18.33 2.76 0.84
C PHE A 229 -19.36 2.89 -0.28
N ASP A 230 -18.98 2.42 -1.47
CA ASP A 230 -19.80 2.46 -2.67
C ASP A 230 -19.79 1.10 -3.37
N GLY A 231 -20.79 0.86 -4.23
CA GLY A 231 -20.94 -0.34 -5.04
C GLY A 231 -22.36 -0.90 -4.96
N THR A 232 -22.50 -2.14 -4.52
CA THR A 232 -23.80 -2.79 -4.29
C THR A 232 -24.55 -2.27 -3.07
N SER A 233 -23.89 -1.49 -2.21
CA SER A 233 -24.47 -0.76 -1.08
C SER A 233 -23.67 0.52 -0.85
N HIS A 234 -24.33 1.53 -0.26
CA HIS A 234 -23.71 2.81 0.07
C HIS A 234 -23.87 3.10 1.55
N PHE A 235 -22.76 3.31 2.24
CA PHE A 235 -22.73 3.68 3.65
C PHE A 235 -21.39 4.33 3.99
N LYS A 236 -21.29 4.84 5.20
CA LYS A 236 -20.12 5.53 5.74
C LYS A 236 -19.70 4.92 7.05
N GLN A 237 -18.40 4.97 7.29
CA GLN A 237 -17.81 4.69 8.58
C GLN A 237 -16.96 5.88 9.02
N PHE A 238 -17.09 6.25 10.29
CA PHE A 238 -16.37 7.37 10.89
C PHE A 238 -15.19 6.85 11.68
N PHE A 239 -14.02 7.45 11.51
CA PHE A 239 -12.82 7.10 12.25
C PHE A 239 -12.30 8.31 13.01
N ALA A 240 -12.15 8.17 14.33
CA ALA A 240 -11.65 9.22 15.21
C ALA A 240 -10.28 8.84 15.78
N ARG A 241 -9.44 9.85 15.98
CA ARG A 241 -8.13 9.71 16.61
C ARG A 241 -8.32 9.50 18.11
N LYS A 242 -7.96 8.32 18.61
CA LYS A 242 -7.89 7.98 20.03
C LYS A 242 -6.45 7.67 20.39
N GLY A 243 -5.78 8.64 21.02
CA GLY A 243 -4.33 8.57 21.26
C GLY A 243 -3.54 8.61 19.95
N THR A 244 -2.69 7.61 19.73
CA THR A 244 -1.86 7.50 18.52
C THR A 244 -2.53 6.77 17.36
N LYS A 245 -3.78 6.30 17.52
CA LYS A 245 -4.47 5.51 16.50
C LYS A 245 -5.80 6.12 16.08
N TYR A 246 -6.15 5.92 14.82
CA TYR A 246 -7.50 6.08 14.31
C TYR A 246 -8.27 4.79 14.55
N VAL A 247 -9.45 4.91 15.15
CA VAL A 247 -10.33 3.79 15.41
C VAL A 247 -11.73 4.13 14.94
N LYS A 248 -12.47 3.12 14.50
CA LYS A 248 -13.87 3.30 14.11
C LYS A 248 -14.66 3.85 15.30
N ASP A 249 -15.36 4.96 15.07
CA ASP A 249 -16.14 5.71 16.06
C ASP A 249 -17.59 5.89 15.62
N GLY A 250 -18.08 4.99 14.77
CA GLY A 250 -19.45 4.97 14.29
C GLY A 250 -19.54 4.67 12.79
N GLY A 251 -20.77 4.69 12.28
CA GLY A 251 -21.11 4.49 10.88
C GLY A 251 -22.60 4.23 10.73
N ASP A 252 -23.09 4.35 9.50
CA ASP A 252 -24.47 4.00 9.14
C ASP A 252 -24.54 2.64 8.39
N GLY A 253 -23.42 1.92 8.33
CA GLY A 253 -23.34 0.57 7.78
C GLY A 253 -22.05 -0.18 8.11
N GLU A 254 -22.06 -1.46 7.74
CA GLU A 254 -20.95 -2.39 7.90
C GLU A 254 -20.69 -3.17 6.62
N LEU A 255 -19.41 -3.44 6.35
CA LEU A 255 -19.05 -4.44 5.36
C LEU A 255 -19.50 -5.84 5.83
N PRO A 256 -19.90 -6.73 4.91
CA PRO A 256 -20.15 -8.14 5.24
C PRO A 256 -18.92 -8.81 5.85
N GLY A 257 -19.12 -9.89 6.62
CA GLY A 257 -18.03 -10.68 7.21
C GLY A 257 -17.07 -11.28 6.17
N CYS A 258 -15.79 -11.29 6.53
CA CYS A 258 -14.73 -12.11 5.95
C CYS A 258 -14.27 -13.02 7.09
#